data_AF-A0A165WEI5-F1
#
_entry.id   AF-A0A165WEI5-F1
#
_cell.length_a   1.000
_cell.length_b   1.000
_cell.length_c   1.000
_cell.angle_alpha   90.00
_cell.angle_beta   90.00
_cell.angle_gamma   90.00
#
_symmetry.space_group_name_H-M   'P 1'
#
loop_
_entity.id
_entity.type
_entity.pdbx_description
1 polymer ?
#
loop_
_entity_poly.entity_id
_entity_poly.type
_entity_poly.pdbx_seq_one_letter_code
_entity_poly.pdbx_strand_id
1 'polypeptide(L)' 'MRLVYLSPYSPDYNPIEEGFSALKAWIRANRDYTRGELGGEEGADPYTMLWEAVYSTLTPENAEGWYRDAGHVLYVGI' A
#
# COMPACT_ATOMS: atom_id res chain seq x y z
N MET A 1 -5.87 -4.98 -23.21
CA MET A 1 -6.12 -4.39 -21.87
C MET A 1 -7.62 -4.41 -21.63
N ARG A 2 -8.11 -5.00 -20.54
CA ARG A 2 -9.52 -4.97 -20.14
C ARG A 2 -9.66 -4.06 -18.92
N LEU A 3 -10.53 -3.06 -19.00
CA LEU A 3 -10.86 -2.22 -17.84
C LEU A 3 -11.94 -2.92 -17.00
N VAL A 4 -11.73 -2.91 -15.68
CA VAL A 4 -12.71 -3.36 -14.69
C VAL A 4 -13.15 -2.13 -13.92
N TYR A 5 -14.41 -1.76 -14.04
CA TYR A 5 -14.97 -0.61 -13.34
C TYR A 5 -15.61 -1.08 -12.03
N LEU A 6 -15.34 -0.35 -10.96
CA LEU A 6 -15.98 -0.57 -9.66
C LEU A 6 -17.26 0.26 -9.57
N SER A 7 -18.28 -0.27 -8.89
CA SER A 7 -19.42 0.54 -8.48
C SER A 7 -18.98 1.67 -7.54
N PRO A 8 -19.69 2.80 -7.49
CA PRO A 8 -19.42 3.86 -6.53
C PRO A 8 -19.37 3.33 -5.08
N TYR A 9 -18.50 3.91 -4.25
CA TYR A 9 -18.35 3.56 -2.83
C TYR A 9 -18.12 2.07 -2.56
N SER A 10 -17.34 1.40 -3.40
CA SER A 10 -17.00 -0.01 -3.22
C SER A 10 -15.50 -0.21 -2.89
N PRO A 11 -15.02 0.34 -1.75
CA PRO A 11 -13.62 0.22 -1.35
C PRO A 11 -13.20 -1.23 -1.16
N ASP A 12 -14.13 -2.10 -0.73
CA ASP A 12 -13.88 -3.53 -0.52
C ASP A 12 -13.50 -4.28 -1.81
N TYR A 13 -13.80 -3.72 -3.00
CA TYR A 13 -13.38 -4.27 -4.29
C TYR A 13 -12.15 -3.58 -4.88
N ASN A 14 -11.51 -2.67 -4.13
CA ASN A 14 -10.33 -1.94 -4.56
C ASN A 14 -9.09 -2.40 -3.78
N PRO A 15 -8.20 -3.22 -4.38
CA PRO A 15 -7.06 -3.80 -3.65
C PRO A 15 -6.06 -2.76 -3.14
N ILE A 16 -6.12 -1.51 -3.64
CA ILE A 16 -5.27 -0.43 -3.14
C ILE A 16 -5.62 -0.06 -1.69
N GLU A 17 -6.84 -0.29 -1.23
CA GLU A 17 -7.28 0.08 0.13
C GLU A 17 -6.50 -0.69 1.21
N GLU A 18 -6.31 -1.99 1.01
CA GLU A 18 -5.49 -2.81 1.89
C GLU A 18 -4.01 -2.43 1.83
N GLY A 19 -3.51 -2.13 0.62
CA GLY A 19 -2.15 -1.63 0.44
C GLY A 19 -1.90 -0.31 1.19
N PHE A 20 -2.83 0.65 1.10
CA PHE A 20 -2.77 1.88 1.90
C PHE A 20 -2.93 1.62 3.40
N SER A 21 -3.74 0.63 3.78
CA SER A 21 -3.86 0.22 5.18
C SER A 21 -2.54 -0.30 5.74
N ALA A 22 -1.84 -1.17 4.99
CA ALA A 22 -0.52 -1.68 5.34
C ALA A 22 0.54 -0.57 5.41
N LEU A 23 0.56 0.34 4.44
CA LEU A 23 1.45 1.50 4.44
C LEU A 23 1.21 2.38 5.68
N LYS A 24 -0.04 2.70 6.00
CA LYS A 24 -0.40 3.45 7.22
C LYS A 24 0.03 2.71 8.48
N ALA A 25 -0.09 1.38 8.52
CA ALA A 25 0.35 0.57 9.65
C ALA A 25 1.86 0.63 9.84
N TRP A 26 2.64 0.56 8.75
CA TRP A 26 4.10 0.73 8.79
C TRP A 26 4.49 2.11 9.30
N ILE A 27 3.84 3.18 8.83
CA ILE A 27 4.11 4.55 9.31
C ILE A 27 3.86 4.65 10.82
N ARG A 28 2.74 4.06 11.30
CA ARG A 28 2.41 4.05 12.73
C ARG A 28 3.41 3.25 13.56
N ALA A 29 3.88 2.12 13.04
CA ALA A 29 4.90 1.31 13.72
C ALA A 29 6.25 2.04 13.80
N ASN A 30 6.57 2.86 12.80
CA ASN A 30 7.81 3.66 12.71
C ASN A 30 7.59 5.12 13.13
N ARG A 31 6.72 5.36 14.11
CA ARG A 31 6.21 6.71 14.47
C ARG A 31 7.31 7.76 14.66
N ASP A 32 8.36 7.45 15.42
CA ASP A 32 9.36 8.47 15.75
C ASP A 32 10.26 8.80 14.56
N TYR A 33 10.65 7.78 13.78
CA TYR A 33 11.36 7.96 12.51
C TYR A 33 10.52 8.80 11.55
N THR A 34 9.28 8.37 11.26
CA THR A 34 8.39 9.07 10.33
C THR A 34 8.06 10.49 10.78
N ARG A 35 7.98 10.76 12.09
CA ARG A 35 7.79 12.12 12.61
C ARG A 35 8.99 13.02 12.33
N GLY A 36 10.23 12.53 12.47
CA GLY A 36 11.43 13.32 12.17
C GLY A 36 11.52 13.67 10.68
N GLU A 37 11.31 12.67 9.83
CA GLU A 37 11.35 12.82 8.37
C GLU A 37 10.26 13.76 7.85
N LEU A 38 9.01 13.61 8.34
CA LEU A 38 7.90 14.47 7.93
C LEU A 38 7.88 15.82 8.66
N GLY A 39 8.61 15.95 9.77
CA GLY A 39 8.71 17.17 10.57
C GLY A 39 9.68 18.20 10.03
N GLY A 40 10.53 17.81 9.05
CA GLY A 40 11.52 18.70 8.44
C GLY A 40 12.72 18.97 9.36
N GLU A 41 13.11 17.98 10.17
CA GLU A 41 14.35 18.03 10.94
C GLU A 41 15.58 18.17 10.01
N GLU A 42 16.72 18.63 10.54
CA GLU A 42 17.94 18.78 9.75
C GLU A 42 18.36 17.41 9.17
N GLY A 43 18.45 17.33 7.85
CA GLY A 43 18.79 16.09 7.13
C GLY A 43 17.60 15.19 6.79
N ALA A 44 16.36 15.59 7.11
CA ALA A 44 15.16 14.85 6.75
C ALA A 44 15.01 14.66 5.23
N ASP A 45 14.67 13.44 4.83
CA ASP A 45 14.30 13.03 3.48
C ASP A 45 13.00 12.19 3.52
N PRO A 46 11.84 12.87 3.57
CA PRO A 46 10.55 12.19 3.62
C PRO A 46 10.25 11.37 2.36
N TYR A 47 10.89 11.66 1.22
CA TYR A 47 10.67 10.89 -0.01
C TYR A 47 11.34 9.53 0.07
N THR A 48 12.59 9.48 0.53
CA THR A 48 13.30 8.20 0.74
C THR A 48 12.58 7.36 1.79
N MET A 49 12.15 7.96 2.91
CA MET A 49 11.34 7.27 3.93
C MET A 49 10.04 6.69 3.36
N LEU A 50 9.31 7.45 2.54
CA LEU A 50 8.09 6.95 1.90
C LEU A 50 8.36 5.81 0.92
N TRP A 51 9.47 5.86 0.18
CA TRP A 51 9.88 4.75 -0.67
C TRP A 51 10.20 3.50 0.14
N GLU A 52 10.92 3.63 1.25
CA GLU A 52 11.18 2.51 2.16
C GLU A 52 9.87 1.88 2.66
N ALA A 53 8.92 2.71 3.08
CA ALA A 53 7.61 2.27 3.53
C ALA A 53 6.85 1.51 2.43
N VAL A 54 6.86 2.03 1.19
CA VAL A 54 6.23 1.40 0.03
C VAL A 54 6.86 0.06 -0.28
N TYR A 55 8.19 -0.01 -0.43
CA TYR A 55 8.89 -1.25 -0.77
C TYR A 55 8.85 -2.30 0.35
N SER A 56 8.70 -1.86 1.61
CA SER A 56 8.57 -2.78 2.75
C SER A 56 7.16 -3.37 2.88
N THR A 57 6.13 -2.68 2.36
CA THR A 57 4.72 -3.08 2.58
C THR A 57 4.03 -3.62 1.34
N LEU A 58 4.26 -3.05 0.16
CA LEU A 58 3.64 -3.44 -1.11
C LEU A 58 4.46 -4.54 -1.80
N THR A 59 4.66 -5.68 -1.13
CA THR A 59 5.35 -6.84 -1.72
C THR A 59 4.44 -7.58 -2.72
N PRO A 60 4.98 -8.33 -3.68
CA PRO A 60 4.19 -9.13 -4.60
C PRO A 60 3.23 -10.11 -3.90
N GLU A 61 3.68 -10.72 -2.79
CA GLU A 61 2.90 -11.69 -2.01
C GLU A 61 1.69 -11.02 -1.35
N ASN A 62 1.90 -9.85 -0.75
CA ASN A 62 0.82 -9.06 -0.18
C ASN A 62 -0.16 -8.58 -1.26
N ALA A 63 0.36 -8.09 -2.38
CA ALA A 63 -0.46 -7.65 -3.49
C ALA A 63 -1.36 -8.79 -4.01
N GLU A 64 -0.84 -10.00 -4.19
CA GLU A 64 -1.66 -11.15 -4.59
C GLU A 64 -2.80 -11.42 -3.59
N GLY A 65 -2.51 -11.33 -2.29
CA GLY A 65 -3.51 -11.42 -1.23
C GLY A 65 -4.62 -10.37 -1.37
N TRP A 66 -4.26 -9.09 -1.48
CA TRP A 66 -5.21 -7.98 -1.57
C TRP A 66 -6.06 -8.02 -2.84
N TYR A 67 -5.47 -8.43 -3.98
CA TYR A 67 -6.26 -8.64 -5.20
C TYR A 67 -7.28 -9.77 -5.02
N ARG A 68 -6.90 -10.87 -4.36
CA ARG A 68 -7.81 -11.98 -4.06
C ARG A 68 -8.93 -11.55 -3.11
N ASP A 69 -8.59 -10.83 -2.03
CA ASP A 69 -9.54 -10.35 -1.03
C ASP A 69 -10.53 -9.34 -1.62
N ALA A 70 -10.06 -8.50 -2.56
CA ALA A 70 -10.90 -7.61 -3.36
C ALA A 70 -11.72 -8.32 -4.47
N GLY A 71 -11.65 -9.65 -4.57
CA GLY A 71 -12.43 -10.45 -5.53
C GLY A 71 -11.82 -10.56 -6.93
N HIS A 72 -10.59 -10.10 -7.13
CA HIS A 72 -9.87 -10.17 -8.41
C HIS A 72 -8.95 -11.38 -8.42
N VAL A 73 -9.48 -12.52 -8.87
CA VAL A 73 -8.68 -13.75 -9.03
C VAL A 73 -7.76 -13.60 -10.25
N LEU A 74 -6.45 -13.59 -10.01
CA LEU A 74 -5.47 -13.81 -11.07
C LEU A 74 -5.59 -15.29 -11.49
N TYR A 75 -6.38 -15.58 -12.53
CA TYR A 75 -6.36 -16.89 -13.17
C TYR A 75 -4.96 -17.09 -13.79
N VAL A 76 -4.09 -17.80 -13.09
CA VAL A 76 -2.89 -18.38 -13.69
C VAL A 76 -3.35 -19.62 -14.43
N GLY A 77 -3.69 -19.45 -15.71
CA GLY A 77 -4.00 -20.57 -16.60
C GLY A 77 -2.79 -21.51 -16.68
N ILE A 78 -3.03 -22.76 -16.30
CA ILE A 78 -2.19 -23.92 -16.66
C ILE A 78 -2.74 -24.47 -17.98
#